data_AF-X1KFL2-F1
#
_entry.id   AF-X1KFL2-F1
#
_cell.length_a   1.000
_cell.length_b   1.000
_cell.length_c   1.000
_cell.angle_alpha   90.00
_cell.angle_beta   90.00
_cell.angle_gamma   90.00
#
_symmetry.space_group_name_H-M   'P 1'
#
loop_
_entity.id
_entity.type
_entity.pdbx_description
1 polymer ?
#
loop_
_entity_poly.entity_id
_entity_poly.type
_entity_poly.pdbx_seq_one_letter_code
_entity_poly.pdbx_strand_id
1 'polypeptide(L)'
;MKMAVAGKGGTGKTLIAGTLARLFAQDGYKVLAIDNDSSMNLSYSIGIDEYIRQKIVPIKEMLDLIEQRTGQRPGTASGGIYNIN
;
A
#
# COMPACT_ATOMS: atom_id res chain seq x y z
N MET A 1 -17.11 -0.92 -0.96
CA MET A 1 -16.94 0.28 -1.81
C MET A 1 -15.51 0.31 -2.33
N LYS A 2 -15.25 0.85 -3.54
CA LYS A 2 -13.90 1.03 -4.11
C LYS A 2 -13.77 2.47 -4.61
N MET A 3 -12.68 3.15 -4.25
CA MET A 3 -12.42 4.55 -4.60
C MET A 3 -10.99 4.72 -5.08
N ALA A 4 -10.78 5.63 -6.03
CA ALA A 4 -9.47 6.01 -6.53
C ALA A 4 -9.36 7.54 -6.55
N VAL A 5 -8.26 8.07 -6.01
CA VAL A 5 -7.97 9.51 -5.99
C VAL A 5 -6.81 9.77 -6.94
N ALA A 6 -7.06 10.52 -8.02
CA ALA A 6 -6.09 10.81 -9.07
C ALA A 6 -5.96 12.33 -9.33
N GLY A 7 -4.86 12.74 -9.96
CA GLY A 7 -4.56 14.14 -10.23
C GLY A 7 -3.07 14.38 -10.51
N LYS A 8 -2.71 15.62 -10.84
CA LYS A 8 -1.31 16.01 -11.13
C LYS A 8 -0.43 15.98 -9.87
N GLY A 9 0.89 16.13 -10.05
CA GLY A 9 1.83 16.28 -8.93
C GLY A 9 1.46 17.48 -8.06
N GLY A 10 1.61 17.36 -6.73
CA GLY A 10 1.39 18.45 -5.79
C GLY A 10 -0.07 18.83 -5.48
N THR A 11 -1.07 18.22 -6.13
CA THR A 11 -2.50 18.58 -5.93
C THR A 11 -3.14 18.06 -4.62
N GLY A 12 -2.35 17.53 -3.68
CA GLY A 12 -2.86 17.05 -2.39
C GLY A 12 -3.57 15.68 -2.41
N LYS A 13 -3.37 14.85 -3.44
CA LYS A 13 -4.04 13.54 -3.58
C LYS A 13 -3.89 12.65 -2.35
N THR A 14 -2.67 12.48 -1.87
CA THR A 14 -2.35 11.63 -0.72
C THR A 14 -2.98 12.15 0.56
N LEU A 15 -3.06 13.47 0.72
CA LEU A 15 -3.77 14.09 1.84
C LEU A 15 -5.25 13.72 1.80
N ILE A 16 -5.92 13.94 0.67
CA ILE A 16 -7.36 13.62 0.51
C ILE A 16 -7.60 12.12 0.73
N ALA A 17 -6.80 11.25 0.09
CA ALA A 17 -6.92 9.81 0.22
C ALA A 17 -6.71 9.33 1.67
N GLY A 18 -5.70 9.87 2.36
CA GLY A 18 -5.43 9.57 3.76
C GLY A 18 -6.54 10.06 4.70
N THR A 19 -7.05 11.28 4.49
CA THR A 19 -8.16 11.83 5.27
C THR A 19 -9.42 10.99 5.10
N LEU A 20 -9.80 10.64 3.87
CA LEU A 20 -10.96 9.78 3.62
C LEU A 20 -10.79 8.40 4.28
N ALA A 21 -9.60 7.79 4.17
CA ALA A 21 -9.33 6.51 4.81
C ALA A 21 -9.51 6.58 6.35
N ARG A 22 -9.04 7.66 6.99
CA ARG A 22 -9.22 7.88 8.43
C ARG A 22 -10.69 8.07 8.81
N LEU A 23 -11.43 8.89 8.07
CA LEU A 23 -12.85 9.15 8.36
C LEU A 23 -13.67 7.85 8.23
N PHE A 24 -13.48 7.09 7.15
CA PHE A 24 -14.18 5.80 7.02
C PHE A 24 -13.79 4.80 8.11
N ALA A 25 -12.52 4.75 8.51
CA ALA A 25 -12.12 3.90 9.63
C ALA A 25 -12.76 4.35 10.95
N GLN A 26 -12.85 5.66 11.19
CA GLN A 26 -13.53 6.23 12.36
C GLN A 26 -15.03 5.89 12.40
N ASP A 27 -15.67 5.85 11.23
CA ASP A 27 -17.08 5.44 11.08
C ASP A 27 -17.30 3.91 11.20
N GLY A 28 -16.24 3.14 11.50
CA GLY A 28 -16.31 1.69 11.72
C GLY A 28 -16.18 0.83 10.46
N TYR A 29 -15.86 1.41 9.30
CA TYR A 29 -15.62 0.65 8.08
C TYR A 29 -14.26 -0.05 8.12
N LYS A 30 -14.19 -1.27 7.57
CA LYS A 30 -12.92 -1.93 7.29
C LYS A 30 -12.29 -1.32 6.04
N VAL A 31 -11.23 -0.53 6.23
CA VAL A 31 -10.57 0.24 5.15
C VAL A 31 -9.25 -0.42 4.78
N LEU A 32 -9.04 -0.62 3.47
CA LEU A 32 -7.74 -0.91 2.87
C LEU A 32 -7.30 0.33 2.08
N ALA A 33 -6.28 1.03 2.57
CA ALA A 33 -5.70 2.19 1.91
C ALA A 33 -4.44 1.77 1.14
N ILE A 34 -4.33 2.16 -0.12
CA ILE A 34 -3.23 1.78 -1.02
C ILE A 34 -2.62 3.06 -1.60
N ASP A 35 -1.31 3.22 -1.46
CA ASP A 35 -0.53 4.28 -2.10
C ASP A 35 0.23 3.69 -3.29
N ASN A 36 0.11 4.33 -4.45
CA ASN A 36 0.85 3.96 -5.65
C ASN A 36 1.77 5.11 -6.11
N ASP A 37 2.06 6.07 -5.23
CA ASP A 37 3.01 7.14 -5.48
C ASP A 37 4.43 6.70 -5.07
N SER A 38 5.42 7.04 -5.90
CA SER A 38 6.85 6.79 -5.66
C SER A 38 7.36 7.39 -4.34
N SER A 39 6.72 8.45 -3.85
CA SER A 39 7.12 9.17 -2.63
C SER A 39 6.59 8.56 -1.32
N MET A 40 5.68 7.57 -1.40
CA MET A 40 5.12 6.80 -0.27
C MET A 40 4.69 7.64 0.95
N ASN A 41 3.92 8.72 0.72
CA ASN A 41 3.52 9.66 1.77
C ASN A 41 2.22 9.29 2.53
N LEU A 42 1.56 8.19 2.15
CA LEU A 42 0.28 7.81 2.77
C LEU A 42 0.41 7.48 4.26
N SER A 43 1.48 6.79 4.68
CA SER A 43 1.71 6.42 6.09
C SER A 43 1.77 7.64 7.02
N TYR A 44 2.33 8.75 6.54
CA TYR A 44 2.31 10.04 7.21
C TYR A 44 0.89 10.62 7.28
N SER A 45 0.16 10.61 6.15
CA SER A 45 -1.17 11.20 6.03
C SER A 45 -2.22 10.50 6.91
N ILE A 46 -2.12 9.18 7.06
CA ILE A 46 -3.02 8.41 7.93
C ILE A 46 -2.62 8.44 9.41
N GLY A 47 -1.44 8.99 9.73
CA GLY A 47 -0.98 9.17 11.11
C GLY A 47 -0.35 7.94 11.76
N ILE A 48 0.32 7.07 10.99
CA ILE A 48 1.12 5.98 11.57
C ILE A 48 2.28 6.59 12.34
N ASP A 49 2.47 6.11 13.58
CA ASP A 49 3.58 6.51 14.45
C ASP A 49 4.94 6.21 13.82
N GLU A 50 5.92 7.08 14.08
CA GLU A 50 7.26 6.98 13.51
C GLU A 50 7.94 5.64 13.82
N TYR A 51 7.80 5.12 15.05
CA TYR A 51 8.38 3.85 15.43
C TYR A 51 7.79 2.68 14.64
N ILE A 52 6.49 2.74 14.31
CA ILE A 52 5.84 1.73 13.48
C ILE A 52 6.28 1.88 12.03
N ARG A 53 6.38 3.11 11.50
CA ARG A 53 6.83 3.38 10.13
C ARG A 53 8.22 2.80 9.86
N GLN A 54 9.15 2.95 10.80
CA GLN A 54 10.53 2.43 10.67
C GLN A 54 10.61 0.90 10.59
N LYS A 55 9.54 0.20 11.00
CA LYS A 55 9.45 -1.26 10.94
C LYS A 55 8.70 -1.78 9.72
N ILE A 56 8.17 -0.90 8.88
CA ILE A 56 7.48 -1.31 7.65
C ILE A 56 8.53 -1.89 6.71
N VAL A 57 8.44 -3.20 6.47
CA VAL A 57 9.27 -3.88 5.48
C VAL A 57 8.63 -3.68 4.10
N PRO A 58 9.36 -3.18 3.09
CA PRO A 58 8.87 -3.11 1.72
C PRO A 58 8.59 -4.50 1.14
N ILE A 59 7.52 -4.64 0.34
CA ILE A 59 7.15 -5.93 -0.29
C ILE A 59 8.32 -6.53 -1.09
N LYS A 60 9.13 -5.70 -1.75
CA LYS A 60 10.31 -6.14 -2.53
C LYS A 60 11.34 -6.92 -1.70
N GLU A 61 11.34 -6.75 -0.37
CA GLU A 61 12.24 -7.44 0.58
C GLU A 61 11.58 -8.69 1.17
N MET A 62 10.27 -8.88 0.98
CA MET A 62 9.51 -10.03 1.48
C MET A 62 9.55 -11.20 0.48
N LEU A 63 10.72 -11.80 0.28
CA LEU A 63 10.93 -12.82 -0.77
C LEU A 63 9.98 -14.03 -0.63
N ASP A 64 9.75 -14.51 0.58
CA ASP A 64 8.87 -15.66 0.83
C ASP A 64 7.40 -15.32 0.50
N LEU A 65 6.96 -14.10 0.80
CA LEU A 65 5.62 -13.63 0.43
C LEU A 65 5.47 -13.51 -1.08
N ILE A 66 6.50 -13.00 -1.77
CA ILE A 66 6.51 -12.92 -3.23
C ILE A 66 6.43 -14.33 -3.83
N GLU A 67 7.22 -15.27 -3.33
CA GLU A 67 7.22 -16.66 -3.79
C GLU A 67 5.85 -17.33 -3.56
N GLN A 68 5.26 -17.15 -2.37
CA GLN A 68 3.91 -17.66 -2.06
C GLN A 68 2.83 -17.10 -3.03
N ARG A 69 2.95 -15.82 -3.40
CA ARG A 69 1.96 -15.12 -4.24
C ARG A 69 2.19 -15.27 -5.74
N THR A 70 3.42 -15.50 -6.18
CA THR A 70 3.78 -15.53 -7.61
C THR A 70 4.28 -16.90 -8.08
N GLY A 71 4.43 -17.84 -7.15
CA GLY A 71 5.01 -19.16 -7.40
C GLY A 71 6.50 -19.12 -7.74
N GLN A 72 7.15 -17.95 -7.63
CA GLN A 72 8.54 -17.75 -8.03
C GLN A 72 9.27 -16.83 -7.07
N ARG A 73 10.53 -17.19 -6.81
CA ARG A 73 11.45 -16.31 -6.11
C ARG A 73 12.05 -15.31 -7.11
N PRO A 74 12.12 -14.01 -6.79
CA PRO A 74 12.78 -13.03 -7.66
C PRO A 74 14.17 -13.50 -8.07
N GLY A 75 14.41 -13.60 -9.39
CA GLY A 75 15.71 -13.99 -9.95
C GLY A 75 15.89 -15.47 -10.30
N THR A 76 14.91 -16.35 -10.09
CA THR A 76 15.10 -17.81 -10.27
C THR A 76 14.37 -18.47 -11.46
N ALA A 77 13.37 -17.85 -12.11
CA ALA A 77 12.68 -18.49 -13.26
C ALA A 77 11.93 -17.50 -14.18
N SER A 78 11.63 -17.95 -15.40
CA SER A 78 10.93 -17.22 -16.48
C SER A 78 9.43 -17.54 -16.51
N GLY A 79 8.59 -16.57 -16.19
CA GLY A 79 7.12 -16.60 -16.39
C GLY A 79 6.33 -16.98 -15.13
N GLY A 80 5.61 -16.02 -14.54
CA GLY A 80 4.94 -16.17 -13.24
C GLY A 80 3.48 -16.63 -13.30
N ILE A 81 3.09 -17.50 -12.35
CA ILE A 81 1.70 -17.88 -12.09
C ILE A 81 1.24 -17.11 -10.83
N TYR A 82 0.32 -16.16 -10.97
CA TYR A 82 -0.14 -15.35 -9.85
C TYR A 82 -1.22 -16.09 -9.05
N ASN A 83 -0.97 -16.33 -7.76
CA ASN A 83 -1.93 -16.88 -6.83
C ASN A 83 -2.72 -15.74 -6.15
N ILE A 84 -3.98 -15.58 -6.54
CA ILE A 84 -4.88 -14.49 -6.12
C ILE A 84 -5.78 -14.91 -4.95
N ASN A 85 -5.67 -16.16 -4.49
CA ASN A 85 -6.48 -16.68 -3.38
C ASN A 85 -5.98 -16.20 -2.00
#